data_AF-A0A179UMK3-F1
#
_entry.id   AF-A0A179UMK3-F1
#
_cell.length_a   1.000
_cell.length_b   1.000
_cell.length_c   1.000
_cell.angle_alpha   90.00
_cell.angle_beta   90.00
_cell.angle_gamma   90.00
#
_symmetry.space_group_name_H-M   'P 1'
#
loop_
_entity.id
_entity.type
_entity.pdbx_description
1 polymer ?
#
loop_
_entity_poly.entity_id
_entity_poly.type
_entity_poly.pdbx_seq_one_letter_code
_entity_poly.pdbx_strand_id
1 'polypeptide(L)'
;MSSTTVHLSISEDWKLWYKHMQGYAKNKKISDFINLDKPDIFSELEEPLKPEYLEEAITEAKIAYDIKVTAWKIKYMKYEKLNEGMTKIQDVI
;
A
#
# COMPACT_ATOMS: atom_id res chain seq x y z
N MET A 1 21.67 3.69 15.62
CA MET A 1 20.57 4.67 15.59
C MET A 1 20.15 4.93 17.04
N SER A 2 20.06 6.18 17.48
CA SER A 2 19.53 6.52 18.80
C SER A 2 18.00 6.44 18.74
N SER A 3 17.36 5.65 19.60
CA SER A 3 15.91 5.69 19.74
C SER A 3 15.51 6.84 20.66
N THR A 4 14.41 7.51 20.31
CA THR A 4 13.84 8.59 21.12
C THR A 4 12.44 8.16 21.54
N THR A 5 12.21 8.08 22.85
CA THR A 5 10.88 7.79 23.41
C THR A 5 10.14 9.09 23.69
N VAL A 6 8.91 9.20 23.19
CA VAL A 6 8.03 10.35 23.45
C VAL A 6 6.95 9.92 24.46
N HIS A 7 6.85 10.63 25.58
CA HIS A 7 5.80 10.42 26.57
C HIS A 7 4.63 11.38 26.30
N LEU A 8 3.42 10.84 26.15
CA LEU A 8 2.18 11.61 25.96
C LEU A 8 1.30 11.38 27.18
N SER A 9 1.39 12.28 28.16
CA SER A 9 0.81 12.07 29.49
C SER A 9 -0.63 12.60 29.60
N ILE A 10 -0.99 13.57 28.77
CA ILE A 10 -2.33 14.18 28.75
C ILE A 10 -2.95 14.16 27.35
N SER A 11 -4.27 14.31 27.28
CA SER A 11 -5.03 14.19 26.02
C SER A 11 -4.64 15.24 24.97
N GLU A 12 -4.27 16.45 25.40
CA GLU A 12 -3.77 17.50 24.50
C GLU A 12 -2.47 17.09 23.80
N ASP A 13 -1.56 16.41 24.50
CA ASP A 13 -0.29 15.95 23.93
C ASP A 13 -0.54 14.96 22.80
N TRP A 14 -1.53 14.08 22.96
CA TRP A 14 -1.96 13.16 21.91
C TRP A 14 -2.47 13.89 20.67
N LYS A 15 -3.30 14.93 20.85
CA LYS A 15 -3.82 15.73 19.72
C LYS A 15 -2.70 16.45 18.98
N LEU A 16 -1.73 17.01 19.71
CA LEU A 16 -0.58 17.71 19.14
C LEU A 16 0.35 16.75 18.40
N TRP A 17 0.68 15.61 19.02
CA TRP A 17 1.48 14.55 18.41
C TRP A 17 0.83 14.04 17.13
N TYR A 18 -0.48 13.79 17.15
CA TYR A 18 -1.21 13.30 15.99
C TYR A 18 -1.16 14.29 14.82
N LYS A 19 -1.39 15.59 15.08
CA LYS A 19 -1.24 16.64 14.06
C LYS A 19 0.19 16.71 13.52
N HIS A 20 1.20 16.58 14.38
CA HIS A 20 2.60 16.56 13.97
C HIS A 20 2.88 15.40 13.00
N MET A 21 2.43 14.20 13.34
CA MET A 21 2.60 13.00 12.51
C MET A 21 1.84 13.10 11.19
N GLN A 22 0.65 13.70 11.17
CA GLN A 22 -0.06 14.00 9.91
C GLN A 22 0.75 14.94 9.01
N GLY A 23 1.35 15.98 9.57
CA GLY A 23 2.23 16.90 8.84
C GLY A 23 3.47 16.19 8.29
N TYR A 24 4.07 15.33 9.11
CA TYR A 24 5.21 14.51 8.69
C TYR A 24 4.84 13.55 7.54
N ALA A 25 3.72 12.84 7.67
CA ALA A 25 3.21 11.94 6.64
C ALA A 25 2.94 12.66 5.31
N LYS A 26 2.36 13.87 5.37
CA LYS A 26 2.14 14.72 4.19
C LYS A 26 3.47 15.13 3.54
N ASN A 27 4.45 15.56 4.33
CA ASN A 27 5.77 15.94 3.82
C ASN A 27 6.50 14.77 3.13
N LYS A 28 6.37 13.57 3.68
CA LYS A 28 6.90 12.33 3.11
C LYS A 28 6.06 11.78 1.95
N LYS A 29 4.94 12.42 1.61
CA LYS A 29 3.98 11.98 0.59
C LYS A 29 3.47 10.55 0.84
N ILE A 30 3.36 10.17 2.11
CA ILE A 30 2.85 8.86 2.53
C ILE A 30 1.39 8.91 3.00
N SER A 31 0.77 10.10 3.05
CA SER A 31 -0.61 10.31 3.52
C SER A 31 -1.62 9.45 2.77
N ASP A 32 -1.41 9.28 1.47
CA ASP A 32 -2.34 8.56 0.58
C ASP A 32 -2.31 7.04 0.82
N PHE A 33 -1.33 6.55 1.59
CA PHE A 33 -1.17 5.15 1.98
C PHE A 33 -1.65 4.87 3.41
N ILE A 34 -1.95 5.91 4.19
CA ILE A 34 -2.48 5.80 5.55
C ILE A 34 -4.01 5.91 5.47
N ASN A 35 -4.71 4.81 5.71
CA ASN A 35 -6.18 4.85 5.88
C ASN A 35 -6.51 4.60 7.36
N LEU A 36 -7.06 5.63 7.97
CA LEU A 36 -7.38 5.69 9.40
C LEU A 36 -8.55 4.78 9.78
N ASP A 37 -9.46 4.52 8.84
CA ASP A 37 -10.60 3.62 9.05
C ASP A 37 -10.16 2.15 9.04
N LYS A 38 -9.01 1.86 8.43
CA LYS A 38 -8.44 0.52 8.36
C LYS A 38 -6.92 0.58 8.61
N PRO A 39 -6.49 0.79 9.86
CA PRO A 39 -5.07 0.97 10.20
C PRO A 39 -4.21 -0.27 9.91
N ASP A 40 -4.82 -1.46 9.81
CA ASP A 40 -4.15 -2.74 9.55
C ASP A 40 -3.99 -3.09 8.06
N ILE A 41 -4.12 -2.14 7.12
CA ILE A 41 -3.95 -2.43 5.67
C ILE A 41 -2.58 -3.07 5.34
N PHE A 42 -1.59 -2.88 6.22
CA PHE A 42 -0.26 -3.46 6.13
C PHE A 42 -0.23 -4.98 5.96
N SER A 43 -1.24 -5.71 6.44
CA SER A 43 -1.29 -7.18 6.35
C SER A 43 -2.00 -7.72 5.10
N GLU A 44 -2.59 -6.86 4.26
CA GLU A 44 -3.41 -7.27 3.11
C GLU A 44 -2.72 -7.10 1.74
N LEU A 45 -1.46 -6.65 1.71
CA LEU A 45 -0.76 -6.36 0.46
C LEU A 45 -0.17 -7.63 -0.18
N GLU A 46 -1.01 -8.50 -0.71
CA GLU A 46 -0.57 -9.64 -1.52
C GLU A 46 -0.35 -9.23 -2.98
N GLU A 47 0.77 -9.67 -3.56
CA GLU A 47 1.03 -9.50 -4.99
C GLU A 47 -0.01 -10.29 -5.80
N PRO A 48 -0.70 -9.66 -6.76
CA PRO A 48 -1.69 -10.36 -7.55
C PRO A 48 -1.01 -11.43 -8.43
N LEU A 49 -1.53 -12.66 -8.38
CA LEU A 49 -1.01 -13.77 -9.19
C LEU A 49 -1.22 -13.51 -10.68
N LYS A 50 -0.14 -13.66 -11.45
CA LYS A 50 -0.19 -13.57 -12.91
C LYS A 50 -1.02 -14.73 -13.47
N PRO A 51 -1.94 -14.49 -14.42
CA PRO A 51 -2.67 -15.57 -15.08
C PRO A 51 -1.71 -16.55 -15.76
N GLU A 52 -1.97 -17.84 -15.62
CA GLU A 52 -1.25 -18.87 -16.36
C GLU A 52 -1.66 -18.86 -17.83
N TYR A 53 -0.66 -19.00 -18.71
CA TYR A 53 -0.89 -19.15 -20.13
C TYR A 53 -1.32 -20.59 -20.41
N LEU A 54 -2.58 -20.76 -20.84
CA LEU A 54 -3.05 -22.03 -21.37
C LEU A 54 -2.76 -22.04 -22.87
N GLU A 55 -1.87 -22.94 -23.29
CA GLU A 55 -1.48 -23.19 -24.70
C GLU A 55 -2.57 -23.96 -25.45
N GLU A 56 -3.83 -23.60 -25.24
CA GLU A 56 -4.96 -24.16 -25.98
C GLU A 56 -5.10 -23.38 -27.30
N ALA A 57 -5.05 -24.11 -28.42
CA ALA A 57 -5.11 -23.56 -29.79
C ALA A 57 -6.53 -23.07 -30.18
N ILE A 58 -7.28 -22.50 -29.23
CA ILE A 58 -8.64 -22.00 -29.41
C ILE A 58 -8.61 -20.48 -29.28
N THR A 59 -9.09 -19.78 -30.30
CA THR A 59 -9.12 -18.31 -30.35
C THR A 59 -9.82 -17.69 -29.12
N GLU A 60 -10.87 -18.35 -28.62
CA GLU A 60 -11.60 -17.94 -27.41
C GLU A 60 -10.75 -18.04 -26.14
N ALA A 61 -9.92 -19.09 -26.01
CA ALA A 61 -9.00 -19.24 -24.89
C ALA A 61 -7.97 -18.11 -24.86
N LYS A 62 -7.48 -17.69 -26.04
CA LYS A 62 -6.57 -16.55 -26.17
C LYS A 62 -7.21 -15.22 -25.76
N ILE A 63 -8.44 -14.97 -26.20
CA ILE A 63 -9.21 -13.76 -25.82
C ILE A 63 -9.47 -13.75 -24.31
N ALA A 64 -9.86 -14.89 -23.72
CA ALA A 64 -10.09 -15.01 -22.29
C ALA A 64 -8.80 -14.77 -21.48
N TYR A 65 -7.66 -15.28 -21.96
CA TYR A 65 -6.35 -15.01 -21.35
C TYR A 65 -5.99 -13.52 -21.41
N ASP A 66 -6.14 -12.88 -22.57
CA ASP A 66 -5.81 -11.46 -22.73
C ASP A 66 -6.66 -10.54 -21.82
N ILE A 67 -7.93 -10.89 -21.61
CA ILE A 67 -8.81 -10.22 -20.63
C ILE A 67 -8.29 -10.41 -19.20
N LYS A 68 -7.93 -11.65 -18.81
CA LYS A 68 -7.36 -11.94 -17.49
C LYS A 68 -6.06 -11.18 -17.26
N VAL A 69 -5.17 -11.11 -18.26
CA VAL A 69 -3.91 -10.36 -18.18
C VAL A 69 -4.17 -8.86 -18.01
N THR A 70 -5.16 -8.31 -18.72
CA THR A 70 -5.52 -6.90 -18.59
C THR A 70 -6.06 -6.58 -17.19
N ALA A 71 -6.93 -7.43 -16.65
CA ALA A 71 -7.43 -7.30 -15.28
C ALA A 71 -6.30 -7.43 -14.24
N TRP A 72 -5.38 -8.38 -14.44
CA TRP A 72 -4.19 -8.55 -13.60
C TRP A 72 -3.30 -7.30 -13.63
N LYS A 73 -3.01 -6.72 -14.79
CA LYS A 73 -2.21 -5.48 -14.90
C LYS A 73 -2.79 -4.34 -14.10
N ILE A 74 -4.12 -4.17 -14.11
CA ILE A 74 -4.79 -3.12 -13.31
C ILE A 74 -4.60 -3.36 -11.81
N LYS A 75 -4.74 -4.61 -11.35
CA LYS A 75 -4.49 -4.99 -9.95
C LYS A 75 -3.02 -4.78 -9.57
N TYR A 76 -2.09 -5.20 -10.44
CA TYR A 76 -0.66 -5.08 -10.23
C TYR A 76 -0.21 -3.61 -10.14
N MET A 77 -0.71 -2.72 -10.99
CA MET A 77 -0.43 -1.28 -10.88
C MET A 77 -0.90 -0.67 -9.55
N LYS A 78 -2.03 -1.13 -9.01
CA LYS A 78 -2.49 -0.69 -7.69
C LYS A 78 -1.59 -1.23 -6.59
N TYR A 79 -1.22 -2.51 -6.67
CA TYR A 79 -0.26 -3.14 -5.77
C TYR A 79 1.09 -2.40 -5.76
N GLU A 80 1.68 -2.11 -6.93
CA GLU A 80 2.96 -1.39 -7.01
C GLU A 80 2.92 -0.02 -6.36
N LYS A 81 1.85 0.76 -6.59
CA LYS A 81 1.71 2.08 -5.95
C LYS A 81 1.70 1.95 -4.44
N LEU A 82 0.91 1.02 -3.91
CA LEU A 82 0.83 0.77 -2.47
C LEU A 82 2.17 0.26 -1.91
N ASN A 83 2.84 -0.65 -2.61
CA ASN A 83 4.14 -1.19 -2.22
C ASN A 83 5.22 -0.11 -2.21
N GLU A 84 5.22 0.81 -3.19
CA GLU A 84 6.12 1.98 -3.19
C GLU A 84 5.86 2.90 -1.99
N GLY A 85 4.58 3.14 -1.67
CA GLY A 85 4.18 3.85 -0.46
C GLY A 85 4.68 3.17 0.81
N MET A 86 4.61 1.85 0.86
CA MET A 86 5.09 1.02 1.97
C MET A 86 6.60 1.15 2.18
N THR A 87 7.40 1.03 1.12
CA THR A 87 8.86 1.21 1.21
C THR A 87 9.20 2.59 1.78
N LYS A 88 8.47 3.64 1.37
CA LYS A 88 8.66 5.00 1.91
C LYS A 88 8.30 5.13 3.39
N ILE A 89 7.32 4.35 3.87
CA ILE A 89 6.96 4.29 5.30
C ILE A 89 8.05 3.54 6.09
N GLN A 90 8.57 2.42 5.56
CA GLN A 90 9.65 1.68 6.18
C GLN A 90 10.94 2.50 6.29
N ASP A 91 11.27 3.33 5.28
CA ASP A 91 12.42 4.24 5.34
C ASP A 91 12.27 5.36 6.39
N VAL A 92 11.06 5.58 6.90
CA VAL A 92 10.73 6.62 7.87
C VAL A 92 10.76 6.11 9.32
N ILE A 93 10.43 4.83 9.53
CA ILE A 93 10.33 4.19 10.85
C ILE A 93 11.68 3.60 11.25
#